data_AF-A0A8J8A9Y9-F1
#
_entry.id   AF-A0A8J8A9Y9-F1
#
_cell.length_a   1.000
_cell.length_b   1.000
_cell.length_c   1.000
_cell.angle_alpha   90.00
_cell.angle_beta   90.00
_cell.angle_gamma   90.00
#
_symmetry.space_group_name_H-M   'P 1'
#
loop_
_entity.id
_entity.type
_entity.pdbx_description
1 polymer ?
#
loop_
_entity_poly.entity_id
_entity_poly.type
_entity_poly.pdbx_seq_one_letter_code
_entity_poly.pdbx_strand_id
1 'polypeptide(L)'
;MPTWKDGKLGLPIKDALKLFPELGKYLDKKGRLDFSNRKARILYNQAIAKAVFGLDIEYHPRGLVTTPVSRYIFLKTFLRGGERVLEIGTGHTAIMALMAAKLFNCDVTATEIDEEFFAYAKTNIERNNARVRLIKSDGGIIRGIIPEGEKFDVIFSAPPYYERPTRGVLTEREGVGGGRYGEAFSVRLMEEALDYLRPGGQVALFLPDKKSLIKAITEKGEELGYSVRDVRFKAGTRWRHSLILKA
;
A
#
# COMPACT_ATOMS: atom_id res chain seq x y z
N MET A 1 14.52 -9.89 -12.67
CA MET A 1 13.13 -9.37 -12.75
C MET A 1 12.16 -10.50 -12.44
N PRO A 2 11.01 -10.25 -11.81
CA PRO A 2 10.01 -11.29 -11.53
C PRO A 2 9.72 -12.07 -12.81
N THR A 3 9.82 -13.40 -12.79
CA THR A 3 9.59 -14.20 -14.00
C THR A 3 8.09 -14.33 -14.26
N TRP A 4 7.68 -13.59 -15.29
CA TRP A 4 6.36 -13.57 -15.90
C TRP A 4 6.05 -14.95 -16.49
N LYS A 5 5.00 -15.62 -16.01
CA LYS A 5 4.36 -16.71 -16.75
C LYS A 5 2.95 -16.25 -17.12
N ASP A 6 2.64 -16.30 -18.41
CA ASP A 6 1.31 -16.11 -18.99
C ASP A 6 0.67 -14.70 -18.82
N GLY A 7 1.48 -13.67 -18.61
CA GLY A 7 1.02 -12.27 -18.54
C GLY A 7 0.18 -11.93 -17.30
N LYS A 8 0.09 -12.83 -16.31
CA LYS A 8 -0.63 -12.61 -15.05
C LYS A 8 0.34 -12.61 -13.87
N LEU A 9 0.34 -11.52 -13.09
CA LEU A 9 1.12 -11.44 -11.86
C LEU A 9 0.49 -12.35 -10.79
N GLY A 10 1.20 -13.41 -10.39
CA GLY A 10 0.71 -14.37 -9.40
C GLY A 10 1.68 -15.52 -9.16
N LEU A 11 1.35 -16.40 -8.21
CA LEU A 11 2.13 -17.58 -7.88
C LEU A 11 1.21 -18.81 -7.88
N PRO A 12 1.44 -19.81 -8.74
CA PRO A 12 0.66 -21.04 -8.69
C PRO A 12 0.67 -21.66 -7.28
N ILE A 13 -0.47 -22.17 -6.81
CA ILE A 13 -0.59 -22.74 -5.44
C ILE A 13 0.46 -23.83 -5.19
N LYS A 14 0.73 -24.68 -6.20
CA LYS A 14 1.77 -25.71 -6.15
C LYS A 14 3.17 -25.17 -5.87
N ASP A 15 3.48 -23.97 -6.36
CA ASP A 15 4.78 -23.35 -6.15
C ASP A 15 4.82 -22.59 -4.81
N ALA A 16 3.68 -22.03 -4.39
CA ALA A 16 3.53 -21.50 -3.04
C ALA A 16 3.73 -22.58 -1.95
N LEU A 17 3.21 -23.79 -2.17
CA LEU A 17 3.37 -24.93 -1.25
C LEU A 17 4.83 -25.37 -1.07
N LYS A 18 5.68 -25.21 -2.09
CA LYS A 18 7.12 -25.52 -1.97
C LYS A 18 7.83 -24.58 -1.01
N LEU A 19 7.40 -23.31 -0.97
CA LEU A 19 7.97 -22.30 -0.08
C LEU A 19 7.34 -22.33 1.31
N PHE A 20 6.04 -22.59 1.38
CA PHE A 20 5.25 -22.60 2.62
C PHE A 20 4.39 -23.88 2.67
N PRO A 21 4.97 -25.04 3.06
CA PRO A 21 4.25 -26.31 3.12
C PRO A 21 3.01 -26.31 4.02
N GLU A 22 2.97 -25.43 5.03
CA GLU A 22 1.79 -25.23 5.90
C GLU A 22 0.52 -24.87 5.15
N LEU A 23 0.62 -24.29 3.94
CA LEU A 23 -0.53 -24.02 3.08
C LEU A 23 -1.36 -25.27 2.79
N GLY A 24 -0.74 -26.46 2.82
CA GLY A 24 -1.41 -27.74 2.60
C GLY A 24 -2.57 -28.00 3.55
N LYS A 25 -2.52 -27.44 4.77
CA LYS A 25 -3.59 -27.55 5.78
C LYS A 25 -4.89 -26.83 5.38
N TYR A 26 -4.82 -25.97 4.36
CA TYR A 26 -5.92 -25.11 3.92
C TYR A 26 -6.39 -25.40 2.49
N LEU A 27 -6.06 -26.57 1.95
CA LEU A 27 -6.52 -27.00 0.64
C LEU A 27 -7.82 -27.79 0.75
N ASP A 28 -8.75 -27.56 -0.17
CA ASP A 28 -9.89 -28.44 -0.35
C ASP A 28 -9.50 -29.74 -1.08
N LYS A 29 -10.45 -30.68 -1.20
CA LYS A 29 -10.25 -31.97 -1.88
C LYS A 29 -9.84 -31.84 -3.36
N LYS A 30 -10.01 -30.66 -3.97
CA LYS A 30 -9.63 -30.34 -5.36
C LYS A 30 -8.31 -29.57 -5.45
N GLY A 31 -7.59 -29.38 -4.34
CA GLY A 31 -6.33 -28.64 -4.28
C GLY A 31 -6.50 -27.12 -4.36
N ARG A 32 -7.70 -26.59 -4.14
CA ARG A 32 -7.96 -25.14 -4.12
C ARG A 32 -7.71 -24.60 -2.71
N LEU A 33 -6.99 -23.49 -2.61
CA LEU A 33 -6.72 -22.84 -1.33
C LEU A 33 -7.97 -22.14 -0.79
N ASP A 34 -8.26 -22.34 0.49
CA ASP A 34 -9.32 -21.63 1.20
C ASP A 34 -8.94 -20.17 1.48
N PHE A 35 -9.36 -19.28 0.58
CA PHE A 35 -9.17 -17.84 0.73
C PHE A 35 -10.09 -17.18 1.77
N SER A 36 -11.06 -17.90 2.35
CA SER A 36 -11.82 -17.36 3.50
C SER A 36 -10.95 -17.34 4.76
N ASN A 37 -10.09 -18.35 4.93
CA ASN A 37 -9.17 -18.48 6.05
C ASN A 37 -8.07 -17.39 6.03
N ARG A 38 -7.93 -16.65 7.13
CA ARG A 38 -6.94 -15.56 7.24
C ARG A 38 -5.50 -16.07 7.21
N LYS A 39 -5.19 -17.18 7.90
CA LYS A 39 -3.85 -17.74 7.95
C LYS A 39 -3.42 -18.28 6.58
N ALA A 40 -4.34 -18.94 5.86
CA ALA A 40 -4.11 -19.35 4.47
C ALA A 40 -3.76 -18.15 3.57
N ARG A 41 -4.52 -17.06 3.67
CA ARG A 41 -4.25 -15.83 2.92
C ARG A 41 -2.89 -15.21 3.27
N ILE A 42 -2.50 -15.17 4.54
CA ILE A 42 -1.19 -14.64 4.95
C ILE A 42 -0.08 -15.47 4.35
N LEU A 43 -0.09 -16.79 4.57
CA LEU A 43 0.96 -17.69 4.06
C LEU A 43 1.10 -17.58 2.54
N TYR A 44 -0.02 -17.48 1.82
CA TYR A 44 0.01 -17.32 0.37
C TYR A 44 0.59 -15.97 -0.08
N ASN A 45 0.26 -14.88 0.63
CA ASN A 45 0.85 -13.57 0.33
C ASN A 45 2.33 -13.49 0.72
N GLN A 46 2.77 -14.18 1.78
CA GLN A 46 4.19 -14.35 2.10
C GLN A 46 4.92 -15.12 1.00
N ALA A 47 4.32 -16.21 0.50
CA ALA A 47 4.85 -16.96 -0.65
C ALA A 47 5.00 -16.08 -1.89
N ILE A 48 4.00 -15.26 -2.21
CA ILE A 48 4.08 -14.30 -3.32
C ILE A 48 5.19 -13.25 -3.07
N ALA A 49 5.24 -12.65 -1.89
CA ALA A 49 6.25 -11.64 -1.54
C ALA A 49 7.66 -12.20 -1.77
N LYS A 50 7.91 -13.44 -1.32
CA LYS A 50 9.20 -14.12 -1.45
C LYS A 50 9.50 -14.52 -2.88
N ALA A 51 8.59 -15.25 -3.54
CA ALA A 51 8.83 -15.82 -4.87
C ALA A 51 8.87 -14.77 -5.99
N VAL A 52 7.96 -13.80 -5.94
CA VAL A 52 7.76 -12.84 -7.04
C VAL A 52 8.61 -11.58 -6.83
N PHE A 53 8.74 -11.12 -5.59
CA PHE A 53 9.37 -9.83 -5.28
C PHE A 53 10.69 -9.95 -4.52
N GLY A 54 11.09 -11.16 -4.12
CA GLY A 54 12.31 -11.36 -3.33
C GLY A 54 12.24 -10.68 -1.96
N LEU A 55 11.03 -10.57 -1.40
CA LEU A 55 10.77 -9.94 -0.11
C LEU A 55 10.37 -10.97 0.94
N ASP A 56 11.08 -11.01 2.07
CA ASP A 56 10.69 -11.81 3.23
C ASP A 56 9.89 -10.93 4.19
N ILE A 57 8.58 -11.21 4.30
CA ILE A 57 7.64 -10.34 5.03
C ILE A 57 6.96 -11.12 6.15
N GLU A 58 7.02 -10.57 7.34
CA GLU A 58 6.23 -10.97 8.49
C GLU A 58 4.95 -10.14 8.59
N TYR A 59 3.82 -10.82 8.81
CA TYR A 59 2.51 -10.19 8.95
C TYR A 59 2.10 -10.15 10.41
N HIS A 60 1.59 -8.99 10.84
CA HIS A 60 1.00 -8.84 12.15
C HIS A 60 -0.25 -9.73 12.27
N PRO A 61 -0.48 -10.43 13.40
CA PRO A 61 -1.63 -11.30 13.60
C PRO A 61 -2.98 -10.61 13.49
N ARG A 62 -3.04 -9.29 13.72
CA ARG A 62 -4.24 -8.47 13.51
C ARG A 62 -4.13 -7.54 12.30
N GLY A 63 -2.97 -7.52 11.63
CA GLY A 63 -2.64 -6.73 10.45
C GLY A 63 -3.59 -6.90 9.27
N LEU A 64 -3.69 -5.88 8.39
CA LEU A 64 -4.34 -6.03 7.08
C LEU A 64 -3.62 -7.15 6.31
N VAL A 65 -4.37 -8.06 5.69
CA VAL A 65 -3.73 -9.03 4.81
C VAL A 65 -3.37 -8.34 3.49
N THR A 66 -2.25 -7.61 3.51
CA THR A 66 -1.68 -6.85 2.40
C THR A 66 -1.36 -7.79 1.25
N THR A 67 -1.85 -7.48 0.04
CA THR A 67 -1.67 -8.31 -1.16
C THR A 67 -0.57 -7.73 -2.05
N PRO A 68 0.64 -8.33 -2.11
CA PRO A 68 1.80 -7.73 -2.75
C PRO A 68 1.58 -7.39 -4.24
N VAL A 69 0.89 -8.27 -4.97
CA VAL A 69 0.58 -8.08 -6.40
C VAL A 69 -0.15 -6.76 -6.67
N SER A 70 -1.21 -6.47 -5.90
CA SER A 70 -2.03 -5.26 -6.13
C SER A 70 -1.24 -3.98 -5.84
N ARG A 71 -0.37 -4.03 -4.83
CA ARG A 71 0.52 -2.93 -4.43
C ARG A 71 1.59 -2.68 -5.50
N TYR A 72 2.18 -3.73 -6.04
CA TYR A 72 3.16 -3.58 -7.11
C TYR A 72 2.55 -2.97 -8.38
N ILE A 73 1.36 -3.43 -8.78
CA ILE A 73 0.65 -2.87 -9.95
C ILE A 73 0.36 -1.38 -9.72
N PHE A 74 -0.08 -0.99 -8.51
CA PHE A 74 -0.26 0.40 -8.13
C PHE A 74 1.01 1.22 -8.30
N LEU A 75 2.13 0.80 -7.70
CA LEU A 75 3.42 1.48 -7.81
C LEU A 75 3.86 1.67 -9.28
N LYS A 76 3.66 0.65 -10.13
CA LYS A 76 3.97 0.72 -11.56
C LYS A 76 3.22 1.82 -12.33
N THR A 77 2.06 2.26 -11.83
CA THR A 77 1.26 3.26 -12.55
C THR A 77 1.91 4.66 -12.54
N PHE A 78 2.75 4.95 -11.53
CA PHE A 78 3.34 6.28 -11.31
C PHE A 78 4.86 6.29 -11.10
N LEU A 79 5.47 5.23 -10.54
CA LEU A 79 6.93 5.17 -10.37
C LEU A 79 7.64 4.83 -11.69
N ARG A 80 8.78 5.48 -11.91
CA ARG A 80 9.70 5.34 -13.04
C ARG A 80 11.09 4.91 -12.59
N GLY A 81 11.43 5.16 -11.33
CA GLY A 81 12.64 4.73 -10.66
C GLY A 81 13.57 5.90 -10.34
N GLY A 82 14.27 5.81 -9.20
CA GLY A 82 15.17 6.86 -8.70
C GLY A 82 14.49 8.04 -7.99
N GLU A 83 13.16 8.05 -7.89
CA GLU A 83 12.44 9.12 -7.20
C GLU A 83 12.72 9.16 -5.70
N ARG A 84 12.65 10.36 -5.12
CA ARG A 84 12.52 10.56 -3.68
C ARG A 84 11.05 10.50 -3.31
N VAL A 85 10.67 9.53 -2.48
CA VAL A 85 9.27 9.20 -2.22
C VAL A 85 8.93 9.17 -0.75
N LEU A 86 7.67 9.52 -0.43
CA LEU A 86 7.08 9.44 0.90
C LEU A 86 5.86 8.52 0.86
N GLU A 87 5.90 7.41 1.60
CA GLU A 87 4.72 6.58 1.87
C GLU A 87 4.04 7.02 3.17
N ILE A 88 2.74 7.30 3.13
CA ILE A 88 1.93 7.59 4.32
C ILE A 88 1.15 6.35 4.75
N GLY A 89 1.39 5.89 5.98
CA GLY A 89 0.71 4.72 6.56
C GLY A 89 1.18 3.40 5.92
N THR A 90 2.47 3.10 6.05
CA THR A 90 3.09 1.93 5.40
C THR A 90 2.55 0.59 5.92
N GLY A 91 1.92 0.61 7.10
CA GLY A 91 1.39 -0.55 7.78
C GLY A 91 2.47 -1.50 8.26
N HIS A 92 2.07 -2.49 9.05
CA HIS A 92 3.00 -3.49 9.59
C HIS A 92 3.87 -4.23 8.56
N THR A 93 3.44 -4.31 7.29
CA THR A 93 4.22 -5.00 6.24
C THR A 93 5.33 -4.16 5.62
N ALA A 94 5.25 -2.83 5.69
CA ALA A 94 6.10 -1.89 4.95
C ALA A 94 6.24 -2.16 3.43
N ILE A 95 5.28 -2.86 2.81
CA ILE A 95 5.56 -3.58 1.57
C ILE A 95 5.74 -2.65 0.36
N MET A 96 5.02 -1.52 0.31
CA MET A 96 5.17 -0.59 -0.82
C MET A 96 6.49 0.19 -0.69
N ALA A 97 6.85 0.66 0.49
CA ALA A 97 8.18 1.21 0.77
C ALA A 97 9.31 0.25 0.38
N LEU A 98 9.21 -1.03 0.78
CA LEU A 98 10.17 -2.08 0.41
C LEU A 98 10.26 -2.28 -1.10
N MET A 99 9.12 -2.31 -1.79
CA MET A 99 9.09 -2.44 -3.26
C MET A 99 9.66 -1.20 -3.95
N ALA A 100 9.32 0.01 -3.50
CA ALA A 100 9.85 1.26 -4.04
C ALA A 100 11.38 1.30 -3.90
N ALA A 101 11.91 0.98 -2.72
CA ALA A 101 13.35 0.94 -2.48
C ALA A 101 14.06 -0.13 -3.34
N LYS A 102 13.59 -1.39 -3.31
CA LYS A 102 14.34 -2.52 -3.92
C LYS A 102 14.08 -2.71 -5.41
N LEU A 103 12.89 -2.39 -5.89
CA LEU A 103 12.47 -2.68 -7.27
C LEU A 103 12.45 -1.44 -8.17
N PHE A 104 12.35 -0.25 -7.58
CA PHE A 104 12.36 1.02 -8.30
C PHE A 104 13.57 1.90 -7.95
N ASN A 105 14.42 1.47 -7.00
CA ASN A 105 15.61 2.23 -6.59
C ASN A 105 15.26 3.65 -6.10
N CYS A 106 14.11 3.81 -5.44
CA CYS A 106 13.68 5.08 -4.85
C CYS A 106 14.43 5.38 -3.54
N ASP A 107 14.57 6.67 -3.22
CA ASP A 107 14.91 7.15 -1.87
C ASP A 107 13.62 7.24 -1.05
N VAL A 108 13.42 6.33 -0.10
CA VAL A 108 12.11 6.10 0.53
C VAL A 108 12.09 6.59 1.96
N THR A 109 11.16 7.50 2.25
CA THR A 109 10.65 7.76 3.61
C THR A 109 9.27 7.13 3.75
N ALA A 110 8.98 6.53 4.91
CA ALA A 110 7.70 5.89 5.19
C ALA A 110 7.22 6.24 6.61
N THR A 111 5.94 6.51 6.79
CA THR A 111 5.36 6.82 8.11
C THR A 111 4.40 5.73 8.58
N GLU A 112 4.34 5.51 9.89
CA GLU A 112 3.34 4.65 10.53
C GLU A 112 2.94 5.23 11.90
N ILE A 113 1.64 5.21 12.21
CA ILE A 113 1.09 5.78 13.44
C ILE A 113 0.86 4.72 14.52
N ASP A 114 0.58 3.47 14.15
CA ASP A 114 0.37 2.39 15.12
C ASP A 114 1.71 1.83 15.62
N GLU A 115 1.81 1.55 16.93
CA GLU A 115 3.07 1.17 17.57
C GLU A 115 3.48 -0.26 17.24
N GLU A 116 2.51 -1.19 17.27
CA GLU A 116 2.76 -2.58 16.90
C GLU A 116 3.12 -2.65 15.41
N PHE A 117 2.43 -1.88 14.56
CA PHE A 117 2.70 -1.88 13.12
C PHE A 117 4.03 -1.22 12.79
N PHE A 118 4.42 -0.14 13.48
CA PHE A 118 5.74 0.46 13.32
C PHE A 118 6.85 -0.55 13.64
N ALA A 119 6.74 -1.31 14.74
CA ALA A 119 7.72 -2.32 15.11
C ALA A 119 7.85 -3.45 14.07
N TYR A 120 6.72 -3.92 13.52
CA TYR A 120 6.72 -4.91 12.43
C TYR A 120 7.29 -4.34 11.14
N ALA A 121 6.94 -3.10 10.78
CA ALA A 121 7.45 -2.41 9.61
C ALA A 121 8.99 -2.29 9.68
N LYS A 122 9.51 -1.85 10.83
CA LYS A 122 10.95 -1.78 11.10
C LYS A 122 11.63 -3.13 10.92
N THR A 123 11.09 -4.18 11.56
CA THR A 123 11.61 -5.55 11.45
C THR A 123 11.62 -6.05 10.00
N ASN A 124 10.56 -5.76 9.23
CA ASN A 124 10.48 -6.12 7.82
C ASN A 124 11.49 -5.35 6.95
N ILE A 125 11.72 -4.07 7.24
CA ILE A 125 12.74 -3.25 6.56
C ILE A 125 14.14 -3.83 6.80
N GLU A 126 14.47 -4.13 8.06
CA GLU A 126 15.75 -4.73 8.46
C GLU A 126 15.95 -6.10 7.81
N ARG A 127 14.95 -7.00 7.90
CA ARG A 127 15.00 -8.35 7.31
C ARG A 127 15.30 -8.34 5.81
N ASN A 128 14.86 -7.30 5.10
CA ASN A 128 15.04 -7.18 3.66
C ASN A 128 16.29 -6.38 3.25
N ASN A 129 17.09 -5.92 4.21
CA ASN A 129 18.25 -5.04 3.99
C ASN A 129 17.88 -3.82 3.13
N ALA A 130 16.72 -3.23 3.38
CA ALA A 130 16.21 -2.11 2.59
C ALA A 130 16.58 -0.77 3.23
N ARG A 131 16.98 0.20 2.40
CA ARG A 131 17.23 1.58 2.82
C ARG A 131 15.91 2.35 2.80
N VAL A 132 15.14 2.24 3.87
CA VAL A 132 13.89 2.98 4.07
C VAL A 132 14.01 3.79 5.37
N ARG A 133 13.80 5.10 5.31
CA ARG A 133 13.68 5.95 6.50
C ARG A 133 12.27 5.80 7.06
N LEU A 134 12.12 4.97 8.09
CA LEU A 134 10.84 4.78 8.78
C LEU A 134 10.68 5.83 9.91
N ILE A 135 9.56 6.54 9.90
CA ILE A 135 9.23 7.58 10.89
C ILE A 135 7.94 7.19 11.61
N LYS A 136 7.97 7.28 12.93
CA LYS A 136 6.79 7.08 13.77
C LYS A 136 5.97 8.37 13.77
N SER A 137 4.71 8.30 13.33
CA SER A 137 3.78 9.43 13.44
C SER A 137 3.14 9.46 14.83
N ASP A 138 2.90 10.66 15.34
CA ASP A 138 2.22 10.95 16.60
C ASP A 138 0.77 11.42 16.42
N GLY A 139 0.24 11.34 15.19
CA GLY A 139 -1.12 11.81 14.84
C GLY A 139 -1.17 12.69 13.60
N GLY A 140 -0.05 13.28 13.19
CA GLY A 140 0.07 14.02 11.94
C GLY A 140 0.08 13.13 10.70
N ILE A 141 -0.28 13.70 9.53
CA ILE A 141 -0.17 13.03 8.23
C ILE A 141 1.21 13.33 7.62
N ILE A 142 1.48 14.60 7.31
CA ILE A 142 2.77 15.06 6.78
C ILE A 142 3.31 16.21 7.64
N ARG A 143 2.51 17.27 7.81
CA ARG A 143 2.91 18.44 8.61
C ARG A 143 3.16 18.03 10.06
N GLY A 144 4.28 18.47 10.62
CA GLY A 144 4.73 18.11 11.97
C GLY A 144 5.44 16.74 12.07
N ILE A 145 5.32 15.88 11.06
CA ILE A 145 6.01 14.57 11.00
C ILE A 145 7.26 14.67 10.14
N ILE A 146 7.13 15.30 8.99
CA ILE A 146 8.22 15.51 8.05
C ILE A 146 8.84 16.89 8.31
N PRO A 147 10.17 17.00 8.40
CA PRO A 147 10.85 18.28 8.58
C PRO A 147 10.49 19.28 7.48
N GLU A 148 10.27 20.53 7.88
CA GLU A 148 9.99 21.62 6.94
C GLU A 148 11.14 21.79 5.93
N GLY A 149 10.78 22.04 4.67
CA GLY A 149 11.73 22.16 3.57
C GLY A 149 12.11 20.83 2.90
N GLU A 150 11.81 19.68 3.50
CA GLU A 150 11.93 18.41 2.78
C GLU A 150 10.91 18.30 1.65
N LYS A 151 11.37 17.94 0.45
CA LYS A 151 10.52 17.78 -0.73
C LYS A 151 10.66 16.39 -1.35
N PHE A 152 9.57 15.89 -1.93
CA PHE A 152 9.45 14.58 -2.57
C PHE A 152 9.00 14.72 -4.02
N ASP A 153 9.44 13.81 -4.87
CA ASP A 153 8.93 13.68 -6.24
C ASP A 153 7.56 13.00 -6.22
N VAL A 154 7.34 12.05 -5.29
CA VAL A 154 6.07 11.34 -5.12
C VAL A 154 5.71 11.17 -3.65
N ILE A 155 4.47 11.49 -3.31
CA ILE A 155 3.85 11.13 -2.02
C ILE A 155 2.74 10.11 -2.31
N PHE A 156 2.70 8.97 -1.64
CA PHE A 156 1.69 7.96 -1.93
C PHE A 156 1.14 7.28 -0.68
N SER A 157 -0.08 6.77 -0.79
CA SER A 157 -0.74 6.07 0.32
C SER A 157 -1.77 5.05 -0.18
N ALA A 158 -2.04 4.05 0.65
CA ALA A 158 -3.27 3.25 0.58
C ALA A 158 -4.18 3.70 1.73
N PRO A 159 -4.87 4.85 1.59
CA PRO A 159 -5.49 5.52 2.73
C PRO A 159 -6.66 4.72 3.30
N PRO A 160 -7.00 4.94 4.59
CA PRO A 160 -8.29 4.54 5.11
C PRO A 160 -9.41 5.23 4.34
N TYR A 161 -10.52 4.51 4.11
CA TYR A 161 -11.57 4.95 3.19
C TYR A 161 -13.00 4.64 3.64
N TYR A 162 -13.18 4.10 4.86
CA TYR A 162 -14.51 3.91 5.42
C TYR A 162 -15.05 5.23 6.00
N GLU A 163 -16.34 5.50 5.83
CA GLU A 163 -16.99 6.68 6.41
C GLU A 163 -17.03 6.64 7.94
N ARG A 164 -17.23 5.43 8.48
CA ARG A 164 -17.47 5.15 9.90
C ARG A 164 -16.79 3.84 10.29
N PRO A 165 -16.59 3.58 11.59
CA PRO A 165 -16.17 2.27 12.07
C PRO A 165 -17.01 1.15 11.45
N THR A 166 -16.35 0.11 10.91
CA THR A 166 -17.05 -1.05 10.34
C THR A 166 -16.61 -2.32 11.04
N ARG A 167 -17.57 -3.17 11.43
CA ARG A 167 -17.27 -4.47 12.06
C ARG A 167 -16.55 -5.37 11.06
N GLY A 168 -15.45 -6.00 11.47
CA GLY A 168 -14.66 -6.91 10.63
C GLY A 168 -13.50 -6.27 9.87
N VAL A 169 -13.19 -5.01 10.15
CA VAL A 169 -11.98 -4.33 9.67
C VAL A 169 -11.00 -4.13 10.85
N LEU A 170 -9.72 -4.07 10.51
CA LEU A 170 -8.61 -3.78 11.40
C LEU A 170 -8.92 -2.58 12.28
N THR A 171 -9.07 -2.84 13.58
CA THR A 171 -9.45 -1.93 14.67
C THR A 171 -10.60 -0.98 14.31
N GLU A 172 -11.51 -0.69 15.24
CA GLU A 172 -12.71 0.10 14.89
C GLU A 172 -12.40 1.51 14.33
N ARG A 173 -11.13 1.97 14.39
CA ARG A 173 -10.69 3.30 13.98
C ARG A 173 -9.74 3.35 12.76
N GLU A 174 -8.89 2.35 12.52
CA GLU A 174 -7.82 2.45 11.50
C GLU A 174 -8.33 2.44 10.05
N GLY A 175 -9.53 1.92 9.79
CA GLY A 175 -10.11 1.92 8.45
C GLY A 175 -10.83 3.22 8.07
N VAL A 176 -11.04 4.13 9.02
CA VAL A 176 -11.96 5.26 8.86
C VAL A 176 -11.25 6.44 8.20
N GLY A 177 -11.59 6.71 6.94
CA GLY A 177 -11.13 7.89 6.23
C GLY A 177 -11.91 9.15 6.62
N GLY A 178 -13.15 8.98 7.13
CA GLY A 178 -14.04 10.07 7.52
C GLY A 178 -14.63 10.83 6.33
N GLY A 179 -15.45 11.85 6.59
CA GLY A 179 -16.18 12.57 5.55
C GLY A 179 -17.44 11.82 5.09
N ARG A 180 -18.07 12.31 4.02
CA ARG A 180 -19.38 11.79 3.55
C ARG A 180 -19.25 10.44 2.86
N TYR A 181 -18.12 10.22 2.19
CA TYR A 181 -17.84 9.07 1.35
C TYR A 181 -16.55 8.33 1.76
N GLY A 182 -15.85 8.77 2.82
CA GLY A 182 -14.58 8.20 3.27
C GLY A 182 -13.34 8.98 2.80
N GLU A 183 -13.54 10.16 2.22
CA GLU A 183 -12.55 10.98 1.53
C GLU A 183 -11.69 11.86 2.44
N ALA A 184 -12.13 12.15 3.67
CA ALA A 184 -11.56 13.27 4.44
C ALA A 184 -10.05 13.12 4.71
N PHE A 185 -9.57 11.92 5.02
CA PHE A 185 -8.14 11.65 5.14
C PHE A 185 -7.39 11.92 3.84
N SER A 186 -7.91 11.45 2.70
CA SER A 186 -7.28 11.63 1.39
C SER A 186 -7.22 13.10 1.01
N VAL A 187 -8.29 13.87 1.28
CA VAL A 187 -8.34 15.32 1.09
C VAL A 187 -7.27 16.02 1.90
N ARG A 188 -7.19 15.75 3.21
CA ARG A 188 -6.17 16.35 4.07
C ARG A 188 -4.75 15.99 3.63
N LEU A 189 -4.51 14.76 3.21
CA LEU A 189 -3.21 14.35 2.68
C LEU A 189 -2.84 15.15 1.42
N MET A 190 -3.78 15.36 0.49
CA MET A 190 -3.55 16.16 -0.72
C MET A 190 -3.30 17.64 -0.41
N GLU A 191 -4.00 18.20 0.59
CA GLU A 191 -3.79 19.57 1.04
C GLU A 191 -2.40 19.76 1.66
N GLU A 192 -1.98 18.87 2.56
CA GLU A 192 -0.66 18.94 3.18
C GLU A 192 0.45 18.64 2.16
N ALA A 193 0.21 17.74 1.19
CA ALA A 193 1.20 17.33 0.20
C ALA A 193 1.72 18.47 -0.68
N LEU A 194 0.91 19.49 -0.97
CA LEU A 194 1.33 20.65 -1.78
C LEU A 194 2.60 21.31 -1.22
N ASP A 195 2.73 21.36 0.11
CA ASP A 195 3.89 21.95 0.78
C ASP A 195 5.13 21.05 0.77
N TYR A 196 5.02 19.79 0.37
CA TYR A 196 6.09 18.79 0.43
C TYR A 196 6.40 18.18 -0.93
N LEU A 197 5.72 18.59 -1.99
CA LEU A 197 6.04 18.19 -3.36
C LEU A 197 7.09 19.11 -3.97
N ARG A 198 7.99 18.51 -4.76
CA ARG A 198 8.83 19.23 -5.72
C ARG A 198 7.96 19.77 -6.87
N PRO A 199 8.42 20.79 -7.62
CA PRO A 199 7.74 21.20 -8.85
C PRO A 199 7.52 20.02 -9.79
N GLY A 200 6.27 19.79 -10.20
CA GLY A 200 5.86 18.65 -11.03
C GLY A 200 5.76 17.31 -10.30
N GLY A 201 5.87 17.31 -8.96
CA GLY A 201 5.65 16.16 -8.11
C GLY A 201 4.18 15.72 -8.09
N GLN A 202 3.93 14.53 -7.54
CA GLN A 202 2.59 13.93 -7.57
C GLN A 202 2.21 13.24 -6.26
N VAL A 203 0.91 13.25 -5.97
CA VAL A 203 0.27 12.36 -4.99
C VAL A 203 -0.29 11.14 -5.72
N ALA A 204 -0.12 9.94 -5.18
CA ALA A 204 -0.78 8.74 -5.70
C ALA A 204 -1.54 7.98 -4.60
N LEU A 205 -2.82 7.67 -4.85
CA LEU A 205 -3.71 7.04 -3.88
C LEU A 205 -4.21 5.68 -4.39
N PHE A 206 -3.99 4.63 -3.59
CA PHE A 206 -4.52 3.29 -3.84
C PHE A 206 -5.93 3.15 -3.23
N LEU A 207 -6.95 3.14 -4.08
CA LEU A 207 -8.34 3.26 -3.64
C LEU A 207 -9.21 2.05 -4.04
N PRO A 208 -10.31 1.79 -3.31
CA PRO A 208 -11.30 0.78 -3.70
C PRO A 208 -12.10 1.24 -4.93
N ASP A 209 -12.78 0.29 -5.58
CA ASP A 209 -13.72 0.57 -6.69
C ASP A 209 -15.05 1.13 -6.15
N LYS A 210 -14.98 2.35 -5.60
CA LYS A 210 -16.11 3.07 -4.98
C LYS A 210 -16.29 4.42 -5.66
N LYS A 211 -17.19 4.48 -6.65
CA LYS A 211 -17.38 5.64 -7.54
C LYS A 211 -17.55 6.97 -6.80
N SER A 212 -18.35 7.01 -5.72
CA SER A 212 -18.59 8.24 -4.96
C SER A 212 -17.34 8.77 -4.26
N LEU A 213 -16.52 7.87 -3.70
CA LEU A 213 -15.25 8.22 -3.08
C LEU A 213 -14.25 8.74 -4.11
N ILE A 214 -14.10 8.02 -5.24
CA ILE A 214 -13.19 8.44 -6.32
C ILE A 214 -13.59 9.84 -6.82
N LYS A 215 -14.87 10.04 -7.11
CA LYS A 215 -15.40 11.33 -7.58
C LYS A 215 -15.09 12.47 -6.58
N ALA A 216 -15.38 12.26 -5.30
CA ALA A 216 -15.15 13.29 -4.28
C ALA A 216 -13.66 13.67 -4.13
N ILE A 217 -12.76 12.68 -4.20
CA ILE A 217 -11.31 12.94 -4.15
C ILE A 217 -10.84 13.65 -5.42
N THR A 218 -11.33 13.25 -6.60
CA THR A 218 -11.01 13.91 -7.87
C THR A 218 -11.42 15.39 -7.87
N GLU A 219 -12.68 15.68 -7.57
CA GLU A 219 -13.20 17.05 -7.53
C GLU A 219 -12.37 17.91 -6.56
N LYS A 220 -12.07 17.37 -5.37
CA LYS A 220 -11.26 18.11 -4.39
C LYS A 220 -9.80 18.28 -4.83
N GLY A 221 -9.22 17.31 -5.53
CA GLY A 221 -7.90 17.42 -6.10
C GLY A 221 -7.82 18.54 -7.15
N GLU A 222 -8.80 18.62 -8.04
CA GLU A 222 -8.89 19.67 -9.05
C GLU A 222 -9.07 21.07 -8.43
N GLU A 223 -9.90 21.19 -7.38
CA GLU A 223 -10.06 22.43 -6.60
C GLU A 223 -8.74 22.91 -5.97
N LEU A 224 -7.89 21.97 -5.53
CA LEU A 224 -6.57 22.25 -4.95
C LEU A 224 -5.50 22.55 -6.02
N GLY A 225 -5.85 22.50 -7.31
CA GLY A 225 -4.97 22.80 -8.43
C GLY A 225 -4.23 21.60 -9.00
N TYR A 226 -4.53 20.37 -8.56
CA TYR A 226 -3.94 19.18 -9.15
C TYR A 226 -4.55 18.84 -10.52
N SER A 227 -3.73 18.34 -11.44
CA SER A 227 -4.22 17.57 -12.57
C SER A 227 -4.42 16.11 -12.17
N VAL A 228 -5.60 15.55 -12.44
CA VAL A 228 -5.97 14.21 -11.94
C VAL A 228 -6.03 13.17 -13.05
N ARG A 229 -5.41 12.01 -12.82
CA ARG A 229 -5.48 10.83 -13.67
C ARG A 229 -5.87 9.61 -12.86
N ASP A 230 -6.96 8.95 -13.24
CA ASP A 230 -7.40 7.69 -12.64
C ASP A 230 -6.99 6.49 -13.50
N VAL A 231 -6.25 5.55 -12.91
CA VAL A 231 -5.95 4.24 -13.53
C VAL A 231 -6.70 3.15 -12.76
N ARG A 232 -7.77 2.64 -13.37
CA ARG A 232 -8.53 1.50 -12.86
C ARG A 232 -7.92 0.17 -13.31
N PHE A 233 -7.65 -0.73 -12.37
CA PHE A 233 -7.08 -2.05 -12.65
C PHE A 233 -7.69 -3.16 -11.79
N LYS A 234 -7.58 -4.40 -12.27
CA LYS A 234 -8.06 -5.59 -11.56
C LYS A 234 -6.88 -6.38 -11.01
N ALA A 235 -6.91 -6.67 -9.71
CA ALA A 235 -5.94 -7.55 -9.06
C ALA A 235 -6.68 -8.69 -8.35
N GLY A 236 -6.54 -9.91 -8.86
CA GLY A 236 -7.36 -11.05 -8.44
C GLY A 236 -8.84 -10.81 -8.74
N THR A 237 -9.68 -10.87 -7.70
CA THR A 237 -11.14 -10.68 -7.81
C THR A 237 -11.59 -9.24 -7.62
N ARG A 238 -10.69 -8.32 -7.21
CA ARG A 238 -11.05 -6.95 -6.82
C ARG A 238 -10.58 -5.93 -7.85
N TRP A 239 -11.46 -4.99 -8.15
CA TRP A 239 -11.11 -3.75 -8.83
C TRP A 239 -10.50 -2.75 -7.84
N ARG A 240 -9.53 -1.99 -8.33
CA ARG A 240 -8.78 -0.97 -7.60
C ARG A 240 -8.52 0.21 -8.52
N HIS A 241 -8.31 1.36 -7.89
CA HIS A 241 -7.96 2.60 -8.56
C HIS A 241 -6.60 3.07 -8.08
N SER A 242 -5.81 3.57 -9.01
CA SER A 242 -4.65 4.41 -8.73
C SER A 242 -4.99 5.82 -9.16
N LEU A 243 -5.38 6.65 -8.20
CA LEU A 243 -5.69 8.04 -8.46
C LEU A 243 -4.41 8.85 -8.30
N ILE A 244 -3.95 9.47 -9.37
CA ILE A 244 -2.67 10.16 -9.46
C ILE A 244 -2.94 11.63 -9.68
N LEU A 245 -2.46 12.47 -8.76
CA LEU A 245 -2.70 13.91 -8.71
C LEU A 245 -1.37 14.63 -8.85
N LYS A 246 -1.15 15.33 -9.96
CA LYS A 246 0.11 16.03 -10.24
C LYS A 246 -0.05 17.53 -9.98
N ALA A 247 0.83 18.06 -9.13
CA ALA A 247 0.90 19.48 -8.75
C ALA A 247 1.65 20.32 -9.80
#